data_AF-A0A6N2CD19-F1
#
_entry.id   AF-A0A6N2CD19-F1
#
_cell.length_a   1.000
_cell.length_b   1.000
_cell.length_c   1.000
_cell.angle_alpha   90.00
_cell.angle_beta   90.00
_cell.angle_gamma   90.00
#
_symmetry.space_group_name_H-M   'P 1'
#
loop_
_entity.id
_entity.type
_entity.pdbx_description
1 polymer ?
#
loop_
_entity_poly.entity_id
_entity_poly.type
_entity_poly.pdbx_seq_one_letter_code
_entity_poly.pdbx_strand_id
1 'polypeptide(L)'
;RQTSSVNDMFDVEREFPIGALFDEINNRFALLFHQRHMELLHSAITFIPSIEKYISEYVNAGNKLFAHRIANYKFSVTGHGDVATVDLQRRTCTCRIFDMDKIPCLHAMAALRSQHGAEF
;
A
#
# COMPACT_ATOMS: atom_id res chain seq x y z
N ARG A 1 -13.09 -8.91 -19.46
CA ARG A 1 -13.38 -9.11 -18.02
C ARG A 1 -14.78 -8.56 -17.77
N GLN A 2 -15.79 -9.40 -17.59
CA GLN A 2 -17.08 -8.92 -17.07
C GLN A 2 -16.86 -8.56 -15.61
N THR A 3 -16.98 -7.28 -15.28
CA THR A 3 -17.02 -6.82 -13.89
C THR A 3 -18.49 -6.78 -13.51
N SER A 4 -19.02 -7.86 -12.94
CA SER A 4 -20.28 -7.76 -12.20
C SER A 4 -20.10 -6.69 -11.11
N SER A 5 -21.13 -5.86 -10.91
CA SER A 5 -21.10 -4.88 -9.83
C SER A 5 -20.99 -5.61 -8.49
N VAL A 6 -20.41 -4.98 -7.47
CA VAL A 6 -20.47 -5.51 -6.09
C VAL A 6 -21.93 -5.72 -5.67
N ASN A 7 -22.84 -4.88 -6.17
CA ASN A 7 -24.26 -5.01 -5.90
C ASN A 7 -24.87 -6.27 -6.54
N ASP A 8 -24.44 -6.62 -7.75
CA ASP A 8 -24.88 -7.85 -8.42
C ASP A 8 -24.26 -9.09 -7.77
N MET A 9 -23.07 -8.92 -7.19
CA MET A 9 -22.38 -10.00 -6.49
C MET A 9 -23.21 -10.48 -5.30
N PHE A 10 -23.81 -9.59 -4.52
CA PHE A 10 -24.57 -9.95 -3.31
C PHE A 10 -26.09 -9.84 -3.50
N ASP A 11 -26.61 -10.04 -4.71
CA ASP A 11 -28.02 -9.76 -5.02
C ASP A 11 -28.99 -10.48 -4.06
N VAL A 12 -28.74 -11.77 -3.82
CA VAL A 12 -29.54 -12.63 -2.93
C VAL A 12 -29.21 -12.36 -1.46
N GLU A 13 -27.94 -12.19 -1.13
CA GLU A 13 -27.49 -12.10 0.26
C GLU A 13 -27.81 -10.78 0.93
N ARG A 14 -28.22 -9.76 0.17
CA ARG A 14 -28.78 -8.51 0.69
C ARG A 14 -30.05 -8.71 1.54
N GLU A 15 -30.76 -9.82 1.34
CA GLU A 15 -31.94 -10.17 2.14
C GLU A 15 -31.58 -10.88 3.45
N PHE A 16 -30.30 -11.20 3.68
CA PHE A 16 -29.87 -11.89 4.89
C PHE A 16 -29.92 -10.97 6.12
N PRO A 17 -30.06 -11.56 7.32
CA PRO A 17 -29.77 -10.83 8.56
C PRO A 17 -28.37 -10.21 8.49
N ILE A 18 -28.20 -9.03 9.09
CA ILE A 18 -26.97 -8.23 8.96
C ILE A 18 -25.67 -8.99 9.30
N GLY A 19 -25.71 -9.92 10.27
CA GLY A 19 -24.57 -10.77 10.61
C GLY A 19 -24.19 -11.72 9.47
N ALA A 20 -25.18 -12.42 8.89
CA ALA A 20 -24.95 -13.35 7.80
C ALA A 20 -24.54 -12.64 6.49
N LEU A 21 -25.07 -11.45 6.23
CA LEU A 21 -24.59 -10.61 5.13
C LEU A 21 -23.12 -10.20 5.33
N PHE A 22 -22.74 -9.81 6.54
CA PHE A 22 -21.36 -9.42 6.84
C PHE A 22 -20.39 -10.60 6.68
N ASP A 23 -20.79 -11.79 7.13
CA ASP A 23 -20.02 -13.02 6.95
C ASP A 23 -19.83 -13.35 5.47
N GLU A 24 -20.87 -13.23 4.66
CA GLU A 24 -20.79 -13.47 3.22
C GLU A 24 -19.88 -12.45 2.52
N ILE A 25 -20.00 -11.16 2.87
CA ILE A 25 -19.11 -10.11 2.35
C ILE A 25 -17.65 -10.47 2.66
N ASN A 26 -17.34 -10.80 3.91
CA ASN A 26 -15.99 -11.16 4.31
C ASN A 26 -15.48 -12.39 3.56
N ASN A 27 -16.29 -13.45 3.46
CA ASN A 27 -15.91 -14.68 2.77
C ASN A 27 -15.60 -14.43 1.29
N ARG A 28 -16.46 -13.69 0.58
CA ARG A 28 -16.26 -13.40 -0.85
C ARG A 28 -15.03 -12.54 -1.09
N PHE A 29 -14.85 -11.48 -0.31
CA PHE A 29 -13.66 -10.65 -0.46
C PHE A 29 -12.40 -11.43 -0.10
N ALA A 30 -12.40 -12.23 0.98
CA ALA A 30 -11.26 -13.08 1.34
C ALA A 30 -10.88 -14.04 0.20
N LEU A 31 -11.86 -14.70 -0.43
CA LEU A 31 -11.64 -15.59 -1.57
C LEU A 31 -11.06 -14.83 -2.77
N LEU A 32 -11.65 -13.69 -3.15
CA LEU A 32 -11.18 -12.88 -4.28
C LEU A 32 -9.77 -12.34 -4.06
N PHE A 33 -9.46 -11.86 -2.85
CA PHE A 33 -8.12 -11.41 -2.50
C PHE A 33 -7.12 -12.57 -2.55
N HIS A 34 -7.49 -13.75 -2.05
CA HIS A 34 -6.64 -14.93 -2.11
C HIS A 34 -6.35 -15.36 -3.55
N GLN A 35 -7.37 -15.45 -4.41
CA GLN A 35 -7.21 -15.79 -5.82
C GLN A 35 -6.28 -14.81 -6.54
N ARG A 36 -6.52 -13.50 -6.38
CA ARG A 36 -5.65 -12.46 -6.95
C ARG A 36 -4.22 -12.57 -6.43
N HIS A 37 -4.04 -12.87 -5.15
CA HIS A 37 -2.70 -13.08 -4.58
C HIS A 37 -2.00 -14.29 -5.20
N MET A 38 -2.70 -15.42 -5.39
CA MET A 38 -2.15 -16.62 -6.04
C MET A 38 -1.81 -16.37 -7.53
N GLU A 39 -2.62 -15.59 -8.25
CA GLU A 39 -2.31 -15.17 -9.61
C GLU A 39 -1.02 -14.34 -9.66
N LEU A 40 -0.85 -13.39 -8.73
CA LEU A 40 0.32 -12.52 -8.67
C LEU A 40 1.59 -13.24 -8.24
N LEU A 41 1.51 -14.26 -7.38
CA LEU A 41 2.68 -15.06 -6.98
C LEU A 41 3.33 -15.80 -8.16
N HIS A 42 2.53 -16.17 -9.17
CA HIS A 42 3.00 -16.91 -10.34
C HIS A 42 3.41 -16.02 -11.52
N SER A 43 3.08 -14.72 -11.48
CA SER A 43 3.61 -13.73 -12.42
C SER A 43 4.85 -13.06 -11.83
N ALA A 44 5.84 -12.72 -12.66
CA ALA A 44 6.82 -11.71 -12.25
C ALA A 44 6.03 -10.48 -11.75
N ILE A 45 6.38 -9.96 -10.58
CA ILE A 45 5.64 -8.88 -9.90
C ILE A 45 5.84 -7.59 -10.71
N THR A 46 5.15 -7.48 -11.84
CA THR A 46 5.00 -6.25 -12.58
C THR A 46 3.82 -5.55 -11.92
N PHE A 47 4.11 -4.45 -11.24
CA PHE A 47 3.04 -3.60 -10.73
C PHE A 47 2.15 -3.20 -11.92
N ILE A 48 0.86 -2.99 -11.67
CA ILE A 48 -0.02 -2.44 -12.70
C ILE A 48 0.61 -1.09 -13.13
N PRO A 49 0.69 -0.75 -14.43
CA PRO A 49 1.42 0.43 -14.89
C PRO A 49 1.04 1.75 -14.20
N SER A 50 -0.21 1.86 -13.71
CA SER A 50 -0.66 2.99 -12.90
C SER A 50 0.05 3.08 -11.54
N ILE A 51 0.30 1.95 -10.88
CA ILE A 51 1.04 1.87 -9.62
C ILE A 51 2.53 2.13 -9.85
N GLU A 52 3.12 1.64 -10.94
CA GLU A 52 4.51 1.96 -11.30
C GLU A 52 4.71 3.46 -11.49
N LYS A 53 3.79 4.11 -12.21
CA LYS A 53 3.81 5.56 -12.39
C LYS A 53 3.72 6.30 -11.05
N TYR A 54 2.80 5.87 -10.19
CA TYR A 54 2.63 6.45 -8.86
C TYR A 54 3.87 6.30 -7.97
N ILE A 55 4.49 5.11 -7.99
CA ILE A 55 5.75 4.83 -7.29
C ILE A 55 6.87 5.75 -7.81
N SER A 56 7.00 5.91 -9.13
CA SER A 56 7.98 6.78 -9.76
C SER A 56 7.82 8.25 -9.34
N GLU A 57 6.59 8.74 -9.26
CA GLU A 57 6.28 10.08 -8.76
C GLU A 57 6.73 10.26 -7.29
N TYR A 58 6.51 9.26 -6.44
CA TYR A 58 6.97 9.28 -5.05
C TYR A 58 8.47 9.17 -4.87
N VAL A 59 9.16 8.42 -5.72
CA VAL A 59 10.64 8.42 -5.76
C VAL A 59 11.14 9.83 -6.08
N ASN A 60 10.61 10.45 -7.13
CA ASN A 60 11.01 11.80 -7.56
C ASN A 60 10.72 12.88 -6.50
N ALA A 61 9.56 12.81 -5.84
CA ALA A 61 9.20 13.71 -4.76
C ALA A 61 10.07 13.46 -3.52
N GLY A 62 10.24 12.20 -3.13
CA GLY A 62 11.06 11.79 -1.98
C GLY A 62 12.54 12.12 -2.15
N ASN A 63 13.05 12.23 -3.38
CA ASN A 63 14.43 12.67 -3.67
C ASN A 63 14.72 14.10 -3.21
N LYS A 64 13.68 14.92 -3.03
CA LYS A 64 13.78 16.30 -2.54
C LYS A 64 13.76 16.40 -1.01
N LEU A 65 13.60 15.27 -0.32
CA LEU A 65 13.50 15.21 1.14
C LEU A 65 14.80 14.72 1.78
N PHE A 66 15.03 15.20 2.99
CA PHE A 66 16.16 14.78 3.82
C PHE A 66 15.70 13.73 4.82
N ALA A 67 16.31 12.55 4.79
CA ALA A 67 16.03 11.49 5.76
C ALA A 67 17.21 11.35 6.73
N HIS A 68 16.92 11.51 8.02
CA HIS A 68 17.86 11.32 9.11
C HIS A 68 17.48 10.06 9.89
N ARG A 69 18.41 9.10 9.98
CA ARG A 69 18.21 7.89 10.79
C ARG A 69 18.13 8.25 12.27
N ILE A 70 17.04 7.87 12.93
CA ILE A 70 16.84 8.11 14.37
C ILE A 70 16.90 6.81 15.20
N ALA A 71 16.68 5.65 14.57
CA ALA A 71 16.96 4.33 15.14
C ALA A 71 17.13 3.30 14.02
N ASN A 72 17.34 2.03 14.37
CA ASN A 72 17.32 0.94 13.40
C ASN A 72 16.00 0.94 12.63
N TYR A 73 16.10 1.01 11.30
CA TYR A 73 14.97 1.10 10.37
C TYR A 73 14.00 2.29 10.59
N LYS A 74 14.29 3.22 11.51
CA LYS A 74 13.47 4.41 11.78
C LYS A 74 14.16 5.69 11.35
N PHE A 75 13.40 6.55 10.67
CA PHE A 75 13.88 7.78 10.07
C PHE A 75 12.96 8.95 10.42
N SER A 76 13.57 10.08 10.75
CA SER A 76 12.93 11.38 10.68
C SER A 76 13.18 11.95 9.28
N VAL A 77 12.12 12.23 8.54
CA VAL A 77 12.18 12.73 7.17
C VAL A 77 11.65 14.17 7.16
N THR A 78 12.45 15.10 6.67
CA THR A 78 12.14 16.53 6.66
C THR A 78 12.11 17.08 5.24
N GLY A 79 11.18 18.00 5.00
CA GLY A 79 11.11 18.79 3.77
C GLY A 79 9.77 19.53 3.67
N HIS A 80 9.75 20.61 2.90
CA HIS A 80 8.57 21.48 2.73
C HIS A 80 7.96 22.03 4.03
N GLY A 81 8.75 22.13 5.11
CA GLY A 81 8.30 22.64 6.41
C GLY A 81 7.70 21.59 7.35
N ASP A 82 7.53 20.35 6.89
CA ASP A 82 6.97 19.26 7.69
C ASP A 82 8.03 18.21 8.06
N VAL A 83 7.73 17.46 9.13
CA VAL A 83 8.53 16.34 9.60
C VAL A 83 7.66 15.09 9.68
N ALA A 84 8.09 14.03 9.01
CA ALA A 84 7.46 12.72 9.07
C ALA A 84 8.37 11.70 9.74
N THR A 85 7.81 10.81 10.56
CA THR A 85 8.55 9.65 11.08
C THR A 85 8.18 8.42 10.26
N VAL A 86 9.19 7.69 9.78
CA VAL A 86 9.05 6.45 9.03
C VAL A 86 9.66 5.31 9.83
N ASP A 87 8.97 4.17 9.90
CA ASP A 87 9.51 2.90 10.36
C ASP A 87 9.44 1.90 9.19
N LEU A 88 10.58 1.61 8.59
CA LEU A 88 10.69 0.72 7.44
C LEU A 88 10.42 -0.74 7.81
N GLN A 89 10.73 -1.15 9.04
CA GLN A 89 10.51 -2.52 9.51
C GLN A 89 9.01 -2.78 9.72
N ARG A 90 8.31 -1.82 10.34
CA ARG A 90 6.85 -1.91 10.56
C ARG A 90 6.02 -1.49 9.35
N ARG A 91 6.67 -0.92 8.33
CA ARG A 91 6.04 -0.34 7.13
C ARG A 91 5.00 0.74 7.49
N THR A 92 5.42 1.70 8.30
CA THR A 92 4.55 2.78 8.80
C THR A 92 5.16 4.16 8.56
N CYS A 93 4.32 5.17 8.38
CA CYS A 93 4.69 6.57 8.30
C CYS A 93 3.66 7.45 9.03
N THR A 94 4.08 8.55 9.63
CA THR A 94 3.14 9.50 10.26
C THR A 94 2.13 10.11 9.28
N CYS A 95 2.39 10.10 7.96
CA CYS A 95 1.41 10.49 6.94
C CYS A 95 0.33 9.41 6.67
N ARG A 96 0.45 8.22 7.28
CA ARG A 96 -0.45 7.06 7.19
C ARG A 96 -0.59 6.39 5.81
N ILE A 97 -0.08 6.99 4.74
CA ILE A 97 -0.13 6.39 3.40
C ILE A 97 0.58 5.03 3.39
N PHE A 98 1.77 4.94 3.98
CA PHE A 98 2.51 3.68 4.03
C PHE A 98 1.79 2.61 4.89
N ASP A 99 1.10 3.04 5.94
CA ASP A 99 0.33 2.19 6.84
C ASP A 99 -0.89 1.57 6.15
N MET A 100 -1.57 2.35 5.31
CA MET A 100 -2.81 1.95 4.65
C MET A 100 -2.53 1.20 3.34
N ASP A 101 -1.75 1.81 2.45
CA ASP A 101 -1.57 1.30 1.10
C ASP A 101 -0.53 0.18 1.04
N LYS A 102 0.33 0.09 2.07
CA LYS A 102 1.51 -0.80 2.13
C LYS A 102 2.50 -0.60 0.97
N ILE A 103 2.29 0.43 0.17
CA ILE A 103 3.20 0.97 -0.84
C ILE A 103 3.99 2.12 -0.18
N PRO A 104 5.32 2.22 -0.37
CA PRO A 104 6.08 3.30 0.23
C PRO A 104 5.59 4.66 -0.28
N CYS A 105 5.17 5.53 0.65
CA CYS A 105 4.92 6.94 0.35
C CYS A 105 6.24 7.69 0.08
N LEU A 106 6.16 8.94 -0.39
CA LEU A 106 7.35 9.78 -0.63
C LEU A 106 8.33 9.88 0.56
N HIS A 107 7.82 9.87 1.81
CA HIS A 107 8.69 9.86 3.00
C HIS A 107 9.39 8.52 3.16
N ALA A 108 8.67 7.42 2.93
CA ALA A 108 9.22 6.08 2.99
C ALA A 108 10.25 5.85 1.87
N MET A 109 10.03 6.41 0.67
CA MET A 109 11.03 6.41 -0.41
C MET A 109 12.31 7.14 0.01
N ALA A 110 12.20 8.31 0.64
CA ALA A 110 13.36 9.02 1.17
C ALA A 110 14.12 8.22 2.23
N ALA A 111 13.40 7.56 3.13
CA ALA A 111 13.99 6.69 4.15
C ALA A 111 14.66 5.45 3.54
N LEU A 112 14.03 4.79 2.56
CA LEU A 112 14.60 3.64 1.84
C LEU A 112 15.89 4.04 1.12
N ARG A 113 15.93 5.22 0.49
CA ARG A 113 17.13 5.78 -0.15
C ARG A 113 18.27 5.96 0.84
N SER A 114 17.96 6.51 2.02
CA SER A 114 18.94 6.67 3.08
C SER A 114 19.41 5.32 3.67
N GLN A 115 18.54 4.31 3.67
CA GLN A 115 18.84 2.97 4.18
C GLN A 115 19.69 2.13 3.22
N HIS A 116 19.45 2.24 1.91
CA HIS A 116 19.98 1.30 0.91
C HIS A 116 20.84 1.94 -0.18
N GLY A 117 20.90 3.28 -0.28
CA GLY A 117 21.61 3.99 -1.35
C GLY A 117 20.66 4.51 -2.43
N ALA A 118 21.19 5.09 -3.51
CA ALA A 118 20.38 5.74 -4.55
C ALA A 118 19.80 4.79 -5.62
N GLU A 119 20.18 3.50 -5.62
CA GLU A 119 19.85 2.53 -6.68
C GLU A 119 18.86 1.44 -6.25
N PHE A 120 18.03 1.70 -5.23
CA PHE A 120 16.97 0.77 -4.80
C PHE A 120 15.64 1.05 -5.51
#